data_AF-A0A918Q0I4-F1
#
_entry.id   AF-A0A918Q0I4-F1
#
_cell.length_a   1.000
_cell.length_b   1.000
_cell.length_c   1.000
_cell.angle_alpha   90.00
_cell.angle_beta   90.00
_cell.angle_gamma   90.00
#
_symmetry.space_group_name_H-M   'P 1'
#
loop_
_entity.id
_entity.type
_entity.pdbx_description
1 polymer ?
#
loop_
_entity_poly.entity_id
_entity_poly.type
_entity_poly.pdbx_seq_one_letter_code
_entity_poly.pdbx_strand_id
1 'polypeptide(L)' 'MRVRMKVQISGTRDGQLWPERGQTIDLPDSEAALLIATGIAEHDQEPDAEPAVEEATAPGAETSTPAKRRTTAKP' A
#
# COMPACT_ATOMS: atom_id res chain seq x y z
N MET A 1 9.81 -1.63 8.97
CA MET A 1 8.84 -1.44 10.08
C MET A 1 7.46 -1.48 9.47
N ARG A 2 6.61 -2.39 9.95
CA ARG A 2 5.24 -2.52 9.45
C ARG A 2 4.30 -1.55 10.15
N VAL A 3 3.48 -0.89 9.36
CA VAL A 3 2.42 0.00 9.84
C VAL A 3 1.15 -0.24 9.05
N ARG A 4 0.00 -0.05 9.71
CA ARG A 4 -1.32 -0.10 9.11
C ARG A 4 -1.76 1.31 8.70
N MET A 5 -2.16 1.49 7.45
CA MET A 5 -2.71 2.78 7.00
C MET A 5 -4.08 3.03 7.59
N LYS A 6 -4.32 4.24 8.08
CA LYS A 6 -5.66 4.71 8.50
C LYS A 6 -6.32 5.57 7.43
N VAL A 7 -5.52 6.13 6.54
CA VAL A 7 -5.94 7.07 5.50
C VAL A 7 -5.44 6.57 4.15
N GLN A 8 -6.23 6.80 3.11
CA GLN A 8 -5.89 6.44 1.74
C GLN A 8 -5.03 7.57 1.19
N ILE A 9 -3.81 7.24 0.79
CA ILE A 9 -2.90 8.19 0.15
C ILE A 9 -2.95 7.93 -1.34
N SER A 10 -3.31 8.95 -2.12
CA SER A 10 -3.23 8.87 -3.58
C SER A 10 -1.79 9.12 -4.03
N GLY A 11 -1.31 8.28 -4.94
CA GLY A 11 0.03 8.41 -5.52
C GLY A 11 0.88 7.15 -5.34
N THR A 12 2.12 7.22 -5.80
CA THR A 12 3.10 6.15 -5.66
C THR A 12 4.25 6.60 -4.77
N ARG A 13 4.63 5.76 -3.82
CA ARG A 13 5.89 5.87 -3.09
C ARG A 13 6.86 4.81 -3.61
N ASP A 14 8.04 5.25 -4.01
CA ASP A 14 9.10 4.39 -4.58
C ASP A 14 8.63 3.54 -5.78
N GLY A 15 7.71 4.08 -6.57
CA GLY A 15 7.10 3.38 -7.70
C GLY A 15 6.03 2.35 -7.32
N GLN A 16 5.70 2.22 -6.04
CA GLN A 16 4.63 1.36 -5.55
C GLN A 16 3.47 2.21 -5.01
N LEU A 17 2.24 1.81 -5.30
CA LEU A 17 1.07 2.51 -4.77
C LEU A 17 1.02 2.39 -3.25
N TRP A 18 0.53 3.44 -2.60
CA TRP A 18 0.21 3.35 -1.18
C TRP A 18 -0.89 2.32 -0.95
N PRO A 19 -0.81 1.52 0.13
CA PRO A 19 -1.87 0.60 0.46
C PRO A 19 -3.12 1.38 0.90
N GLU A 20 -4.26 0.72 0.79
CA GLU A 20 -5.53 1.32 1.17
C GLU A 20 -5.69 1.44 2.69
N ARG A 21 -6.74 2.13 3.13
CA ARG A 21 -7.09 2.22 4.55
C ARG A 21 -7.31 0.81 5.10
N GLY A 22 -6.70 0.54 6.24
CA GLY A 22 -6.75 -0.74 6.91
C GLY A 22 -5.73 -1.77 6.42
N GLN A 23 -5.04 -1.52 5.30
CA GLN A 23 -3.94 -2.38 4.83
C GLN A 23 -2.60 -1.99 5.44
N THR A 24 -1.68 -2.94 5.48
CA THR A 24 -0.35 -2.77 6.07
C THR A 24 0.73 -2.59 5.00
N ILE A 25 1.79 -1.88 5.35
CA ILE A 25 2.97 -1.70 4.50
C ILE A 25 4.23 -1.73 5.35
N ASP A 26 5.28 -2.35 4.82
CA ASP A 26 6.62 -2.29 5.41
C ASP A 26 7.37 -1.09 4.86
N LEU A 27 7.93 -0.29 5.77
CA LEU A 27 8.65 0.93 5.43
C LEU A 27 9.69 1.29 6.51
N PRO A 28 10.69 2.15 6.21
CA PRO A 28 11.74 2.45 7.17
C PRO A 28 11.20 3.20 8.40
N ASP A 29 11.81 2.93 9.55
CA ASP A 29 11.33 3.40 10.86
C ASP A 29 11.13 4.93 10.91
N SER A 30 12.03 5.71 10.30
CA SER A 30 11.92 7.17 10.23
C SER A 30 10.67 7.66 9.51
N GLU A 31 10.26 7.01 8.42
CA GLU A 31 9.02 7.35 7.72
C GLU A 31 7.79 6.82 8.46
N ALA A 32 7.88 5.64 9.08
CA ALA A 32 6.79 5.07 9.87
C ALA A 32 6.45 5.96 11.05
N ALA A 33 7.47 6.42 11.77
CA ALA A 33 7.32 7.37 12.85
C ALA A 33 6.61 8.65 12.38
N LEU A 34 6.92 9.17 11.19
CA LEU A 34 6.24 10.34 10.65
C LEU A 34 4.77 10.05 10.34
N LEU A 35 4.46 8.92 9.70
CA LEU A 35 3.09 8.54 9.36
C LEU A 35 2.24 8.28 10.62
N ILE A 36 2.84 7.70 11.66
CA ILE A 36 2.19 7.47 12.94
C ILE A 36 2.01 8.80 13.70
N ALA A 37 3.04 9.65 13.75
CA ALA A 37 2.97 10.94 14.43
C ALA A 37 1.95 11.91 13.80
N THR A 38 1.75 11.80 12.48
CA THR A 38 0.73 12.57 11.75
C THR A 38 -0.67 11.95 11.83
N GLY A 39 -0.80 10.75 12.42
CA GLY A 39 -2.07 10.02 12.51
C GLY A 39 -2.54 9.40 11.20
N ILE A 40 -1.66 9.32 10.19
CA ILE A 40 -1.95 8.70 8.89
C ILE A 40 -1.88 7.17 8.98
N ALA A 41 -1.04 6.65 9.87
CA ALA A 41 -0.82 5.23 10.10
C ALA A 41 -0.82 4.88 11.59
N GLU A 42 -0.88 3.60 11.89
CA GLU A 42 -0.71 3.05 13.23
C GLU A 42 0.30 1.89 13.22
N HIS A 43 0.90 1.63 14.38
CA HIS A 43 1.79 0.48 14.54
C HIS A 43 1.04 -0.81 14.20
N ASP A 44 1.66 -1.65 13.37
CA ASP A 44 1.15 -2.98 13.09
C ASP A 44 1.43 -3.87 14.30
N GLN A 45 0.57 -3.78 15.30
CA GLN A 45 0.60 -4.68 16.45
C GLN A 45 -0.25 -5.91 16.07
N GLU A 46 0.39 -6.95 15.50
CA GLU A 46 -0.22 -8.29 15.45
C GLU A 46 -0.62 -8.65 16.89
N PRO A 47 -1.90 -8.91 17.22
CA PRO A 47 -2.53 -10.17 16.83
C PRO A 47 -4.07 -10.14 16.62
N ASP A 48 -4.57 -11.22 16.01
CA ASP A 48 -5.98 -11.64 15.89
C ASP A 48 -6.80 -11.03 14.74
N ALA A 49 -7.42 -11.94 14.00
CA ALA A 49 -8.06 -11.73 12.72
C ALA A 49 -9.46 -11.10 12.85
N GLU A 50 -9.74 -10.17 11.93
CA GLU A 50 -11.01 -10.00 11.18
C GLU A 50 -12.25 -9.40 11.90
N PRO A 51 -13.16 -8.67 11.17
CA PRO A 51 -13.42 -8.83 9.74
C PRO A 51 -13.39 -7.55 8.88
N ALA A 52 -13.15 -7.81 7.59
CA ALA A 52 -13.68 -7.16 6.41
C ALA A 52 -14.34 -5.78 6.61
N VAL A 53 -13.69 -4.74 6.09
CA VAL A 53 -14.42 -3.60 5.54
C VAL A 53 -14.59 -3.88 4.04
N GLU A 54 -15.57 -4.72 3.70
CA GLU A 54 -16.17 -4.67 2.37
C GLU A 54 -16.97 -3.37 2.30
N GLU A 55 -16.46 -2.36 1.59
CA GLU A 55 -17.18 -1.60 0.57
C GLU A 55 -16.29 -0.50 -0.02
N ALA A 56 -15.70 -0.79 -1.19
CA ALA A 56 -15.88 0.01 -2.39
C ALA A 56 -15.25 -0.74 -3.57
N THR A 57 -16.09 -1.52 -4.26
CA THR A 57 -15.88 -1.86 -5.67
C THR A 57 -15.51 -0.60 -6.45
N ALA A 58 -14.25 -0.47 -6.85
CA ALA A 58 -13.91 0.27 -8.06
C ALA A 58 -14.02 -0.73 -9.22
N PRO A 59 -15.06 -0.67 -10.07
CA PRO A 59 -15.10 -1.51 -11.25
C PRO A 59 -14.01 -1.02 -12.21
N GLY A 60 -13.04 -1.90 -12.48
CA GLY A 60 -12.12 -1.78 -13.61
C GLY A 60 -10.99 -0.76 -13.43
N ALA A 61 -9.83 -1.25 -12.99
CA ALA A 61 -8.57 -0.73 -13.49
C ALA A 61 -7.65 -1.91 -13.74
N GLU A 62 -7.80 -2.50 -14.92
CA GLU A 62 -6.76 -3.31 -15.50
C GLU A 62 -5.44 -2.52 -15.48
N THR A 63 -4.42 -3.14 -14.88
CA THR A 63 -2.98 -2.89 -15.08
C THR A 63 -2.30 -1.68 -14.41
N SER A 64 -1.43 -1.98 -13.44
CA SER A 64 0.01 -1.77 -13.66
C SER A 64 0.84 -2.48 -12.59
N THR A 65 1.12 -3.77 -12.86
CA THR A 65 2.36 -4.40 -12.42
C THR A 65 3.46 -3.89 -13.36
N PRO A 66 4.42 -3.03 -12.95
CA PRO A 66 5.55 -2.71 -13.82
C PRO A 66 6.54 -3.89 -13.84
N ALA A 67 6.18 -4.96 -14.54
CA ALA A 67 7.11 -6.01 -14.92
C ALA A 67 8.04 -5.47 -16.03
N LYS A 68 9.17 -4.93 -15.60
CA LYS A 68 10.22 -4.36 -16.44
C LYS A 68 11.08 -5.45 -17.10
N ARG A 69 10.98 -5.67 -18.43
CA ARG A 69 12.10 -5.70 -19.42
C ARG A 69 11.75 -6.32 -20.79
N ARG A 70 12.15 -5.59 -21.86
CA ARG A 70 12.91 -5.97 -23.09
C ARG A 70 12.70 -7.43 -23.58
N THR A 71 12.41 -7.77 -24.85
CA THR A 71 13.24 -7.53 -26.06
C THR A 71 12.45 -7.68 -27.38
N THR A 72 13.01 -7.10 -28.43
CA THR A 72 12.81 -7.35 -29.89
C THR A 72 12.57 -8.81 -30.31
N ALA A 73 11.79 -9.06 -31.38
CA ALA A 73 12.31 -9.56 -32.68
C ALA A 73 11.21 -10.14 -33.60
N LYS A 74 11.30 -9.74 -34.88
CA LYS A 74 10.65 -10.24 -36.10
C LYS A 74 11.29 -11.61 -36.52
N PRO A 75 10.73 -12.40 -37.47
CA PRO A 75 10.56 -12.01 -38.88
C PRO A 75 9.14 -12.14 -39.44
#